data_AF-A0A2V1B4N9-F1
#
_entry.id   AF-A0A2V1B4N9-F1
#
_cell.length_a   1.000
_cell.length_b   1.000
_cell.length_c   1.000
_cell.angle_alpha   90.00
_cell.angle_beta   90.00
_cell.angle_gamma   90.00
#
_symmetry.space_group_name_H-M   'P 1'
#
loop_
_entity.id
_entity.type
_entity.pdbx_description
1 polymer ?
#
loop_
_entity_poly.entity_id
_entity_poly.type
_entity_poly.pdbx_seq_one_letter_code
_entity_poly.pdbx_strand_id
1 'polypeptide(L)'
;MADLLNPEHANLVATSALLECVNQHYRIGQFGGRTDKITSTTNMAKIRAFTKELASLEYEAAVHSIEKRNAMHAANGIQIGSDENAYWEIILKGVKALDPATLPKGAPKGPLDGFSAAEKVATENFMKSAGFGTSPENQRQCRGLWKTLFDIRKAGVEMITCYRTAEFNQYCKMYSRRSDISLVDTIVSWEKVYGPQIAQLEGRVLEHCKGDYSGKSRLMQKHVAERLQVAESSWNDASNVWYG
;
A
#
# COMPACT_ATOMS: atom_id res chain seq x y z
N MET A 1 20.53 -22.15 11.09
CA MET A 1 20.19 -21.86 9.68
C MET A 1 19.12 -22.82 9.21
N ALA A 2 17.93 -22.76 9.83
CA ALA A 2 16.82 -23.65 9.56
C ALA A 2 15.58 -22.78 9.32
N ASP A 3 14.86 -23.08 8.23
CA ASP A 3 13.50 -22.65 7.95
C ASP A 3 13.23 -21.14 7.96
N LEU A 4 13.86 -20.44 7.01
CA LEU A 4 13.25 -19.26 6.39
C LEU A 4 11.93 -19.70 5.72
N LEU A 5 10.86 -19.73 6.51
CA LEU A 5 9.47 -19.45 6.14
C LEU A 5 9.15 -19.76 4.68
N ASN A 6 8.63 -20.96 4.40
CA ASN A 6 8.22 -21.47 3.10
C ASN A 6 8.56 -20.51 1.92
N PRO A 7 9.76 -20.62 1.32
CA PRO A 7 10.32 -19.61 0.44
C PRO A 7 9.41 -19.28 -0.74
N GLU A 8 8.54 -20.21 -1.15
CA GLU A 8 7.53 -19.99 -2.19
C GLU A 8 6.49 -18.91 -1.80
N HIS A 9 5.98 -18.94 -0.56
CA HIS A 9 5.02 -17.94 -0.08
C HIS A 9 5.66 -16.57 0.14
N ALA A 10 6.88 -16.53 0.68
CA ALA A 10 7.64 -15.29 0.83
C ALA A 10 7.93 -14.64 -0.53
N ASN A 11 8.37 -15.43 -1.51
CA ASN A 11 8.59 -14.96 -2.88
C ASN A 11 7.30 -14.48 -3.54
N LEU A 12 6.17 -15.17 -3.33
CA LEU A 12 4.87 -14.74 -3.86
C LEU A 12 4.48 -13.37 -3.29
N VAL A 13 4.62 -13.16 -1.98
CA VAL A 13 4.29 -11.88 -1.33
C VAL A 13 5.16 -10.75 -1.86
N ALA A 14 6.48 -10.94 -1.89
CA ALA A 14 7.41 -9.93 -2.39
C ALA A 14 7.16 -9.60 -3.88
N THR A 15 6.93 -10.63 -4.71
CA THR A 15 6.62 -10.45 -6.14
C THR A 15 5.30 -9.71 -6.34
N SER A 16 4.28 -10.02 -5.52
CA SER A 16 2.99 -9.33 -5.58
C SER A 16 3.12 -7.85 -5.23
N ALA A 17 3.92 -7.49 -4.22
CA ALA A 17 4.17 -6.10 -3.83
C ALA A 17 4.92 -5.33 -4.93
N LEU A 18 5.92 -5.95 -5.57
CA LEU A 18 6.63 -5.36 -6.71
C LEU A 18 5.70 -5.14 -7.91
N LEU A 19 4.83 -6.11 -8.21
CA LEU A 19 3.85 -5.97 -9.30
C LEU A 19 2.83 -4.88 -8.99
N GLU A 20 2.35 -4.81 -7.75
CA GLU A 20 1.41 -3.78 -7.32
C GLU A 20 2.03 -2.38 -7.42
N CYS A 21 3.31 -2.23 -7.02
CA CYS A 21 4.08 -1.00 -7.24
C CYS A 21 4.05 -0.57 -8.71
N VAL A 22 4.34 -1.47 -9.65
CA VAL A 22 4.31 -1.15 -11.09
C VAL A 22 2.91 -0.76 -11.55
N ASN A 23 1.91 -1.57 -11.21
CA ASN A 23 0.53 -1.33 -11.63
C ASN A 23 -0.01 0.01 -11.15
N GLN A 24 0.25 0.34 -9.88
CA GLN A 24 -0.20 1.57 -9.25
C GLN A 24 0.52 2.79 -9.84
N HIS A 25 1.85 2.74 -9.96
CA HIS A 25 2.62 3.85 -10.52
C HIS A 25 2.39 4.06 -12.01
N TYR A 26 2.08 3.02 -12.79
CA TYR A 26 1.74 3.18 -14.20
C TYR A 26 0.39 3.90 -14.38
N ARG A 27 -0.58 3.61 -13.50
CA ARG A 27 -1.89 4.26 -13.48
C ARG A 27 -1.82 5.73 -13.08
N ILE A 28 -0.91 6.09 -12.19
CA ILE A 28 -0.79 7.46 -11.66
C ILE A 28 0.21 8.29 -12.47
N GLY A 29 1.30 7.67 -12.92
CA GLY A 29 2.44 8.35 -13.54
C GLY A 29 2.09 9.12 -14.81
N GLN A 30 1.08 8.68 -15.57
CA GLN A 30 0.60 9.37 -16.77
C GLN A 30 0.06 10.78 -16.49
N PHE A 31 -0.36 11.07 -15.26
CA PHE A 31 -0.89 12.36 -14.83
C PHE A 31 0.10 13.17 -13.97
N GLY A 32 1.29 12.62 -13.73
CA GLY A 32 2.34 13.19 -12.88
C GLY A 32 1.99 13.19 -11.38
N GLY A 33 2.98 13.49 -10.54
CA GLY A 33 2.81 13.67 -9.09
C GLY A 33 2.10 14.98 -8.74
N ARG A 34 0.91 15.22 -9.28
CA ARG A 34 0.13 16.44 -9.03
C ARG A 34 -0.66 16.31 -7.74
N THR A 35 -0.50 17.27 -6.85
CA THR A 35 -1.37 17.47 -5.68
C THR A 35 -2.67 18.17 -6.10
N ASP A 36 -3.45 17.55 -6.98
CA ASP A 36 -4.78 18.05 -7.29
C ASP A 36 -5.71 17.74 -6.10
N LYS A 37 -6.45 18.74 -5.60
CA LYS A 37 -7.51 18.49 -4.61
C LYS A 37 -8.48 17.48 -5.22
N ILE A 38 -8.62 16.32 -4.58
CA ILE A 38 -9.62 15.32 -4.97
C ILE A 38 -11.00 15.99 -4.86
N THR A 39 -11.62 16.33 -5.97
CA THR A 39 -13.03 16.75 -5.98
C THR A 39 -13.91 15.49 -5.87
N SER A 40 -13.89 14.85 -4.69
CA SER A 40 -14.85 13.79 -4.36
C SER A 40 -16.10 14.42 -3.75
N THR A 41 -17.28 13.97 -4.19
CA THR A 41 -18.57 14.48 -3.71
C THR A 41 -19.51 13.33 -3.42
N THR A 42 -20.17 13.37 -2.25
CA THR A 42 -21.28 12.48 -1.90
C THR A 42 -22.63 13.03 -2.36
N ASN A 43 -22.66 14.25 -2.90
CA ASN A 43 -23.88 14.87 -3.41
C ASN A 43 -24.30 14.25 -4.75
N MET A 44 -25.41 13.50 -4.72
CA MET A 44 -25.97 12.81 -5.88
C MET A 44 -26.37 13.73 -7.05
N ALA A 45 -26.76 14.98 -6.78
CA ALA A 45 -27.10 15.92 -7.84
C ALA A 45 -25.85 16.33 -8.63
N LYS A 46 -24.72 16.57 -7.93
CA LYS A 46 -23.42 16.84 -8.58
C LYS A 46 -22.92 15.63 -9.36
N ILE A 47 -23.07 14.41 -8.82
CA ILE A 47 -22.71 13.17 -9.53
C ILE A 47 -23.49 13.05 -10.85
N ARG A 48 -24.82 13.26 -10.81
CA ARG A 48 -25.66 13.22 -12.01
C ARG A 48 -25.33 14.33 -13.01
N ALA A 49 -25.00 15.53 -12.54
CA ALA A 49 -24.60 16.64 -13.39
C ALA A 49 -23.29 16.32 -14.13
N PHE A 50 -22.30 15.74 -13.43
CA PHE A 50 -21.05 15.31 -14.04
C PHE A 50 -21.25 14.27 -15.15
N THR A 51 -22.16 13.31 -14.97
CA THR A 51 -22.49 12.34 -16.03
C THR A 51 -23.02 13.03 -17.29
N LYS A 52 -23.84 14.08 -17.14
CA LYS A 52 -24.36 14.84 -18.28
C LYS A 52 -23.26 15.66 -18.96
N GLU A 53 -22.41 16.32 -18.17
CA GLU A 53 -21.27 17.09 -18.67
C GLU A 53 -20.30 16.20 -19.46
N LEU A 54 -19.93 15.04 -18.90
CA LEU A 54 -19.05 14.07 -19.56
C LEU A 54 -19.61 13.60 -20.91
N ALA A 55 -20.92 13.35 -20.98
CA ALA A 55 -21.59 12.94 -22.23
C ALA A 55 -21.70 14.07 -23.27
N SER A 56 -21.50 15.34 -22.86
CA SER A 56 -21.52 16.50 -23.76
C SER A 56 -20.15 16.88 -24.32
N LEU A 57 -19.07 16.24 -23.84
CA LEU A 57 -17.72 16.48 -24.32
C LEU A 57 -17.47 15.72 -25.64
N GLU A 58 -16.60 16.29 -26.47
CA GLU A 58 -16.00 15.59 -27.60
C GLU A 58 -15.17 14.38 -27.13
N TYR A 59 -15.01 13.37 -27.98
CA TYR A 59 -14.43 12.08 -27.63
C TYR A 59 -13.10 12.18 -26.87
N GLU A 60 -12.12 12.90 -27.41
CA GLU A 60 -10.79 13.03 -26.79
C GLU A 60 -10.85 13.69 -25.40
N ALA A 61 -11.70 14.71 -25.24
CA ALA A 61 -11.88 15.39 -23.95
C ALA A 61 -12.60 14.50 -22.93
N ALA A 62 -13.60 13.72 -23.37
CA ALA A 62 -14.29 12.76 -22.54
C ALA A 62 -13.37 11.63 -22.07
N VAL A 63 -12.56 11.08 -22.99
CA VAL A 63 -11.54 10.05 -22.69
C VAL A 63 -10.54 10.58 -21.67
N HIS A 64 -9.94 11.74 -21.92
CA HIS A 64 -8.97 12.34 -21.00
C HIS A 64 -9.55 12.58 -19.59
N SER A 65 -10.82 13.02 -19.50
CA SER A 65 -11.51 13.21 -18.22
C SER A 65 -11.70 11.88 -17.46
N ILE A 66 -12.04 10.80 -18.17
CA ILE A 66 -12.17 9.46 -17.58
C ILE A 66 -10.81 8.94 -17.09
N GLU A 67 -9.76 9.05 -17.91
CA GLU A 67 -8.42 8.61 -17.55
C GLU A 67 -7.92 9.33 -16.29
N LYS A 68 -8.07 10.67 -16.24
CA LYS A 68 -7.71 11.47 -15.06
C LYS A 68 -8.44 10.98 -13.81
N ARG A 69 -9.75 10.75 -13.91
CA ARG A 69 -10.55 10.26 -12.77
C ARG A 69 -10.10 8.87 -12.32
N ASN A 70 -9.80 7.97 -13.25
CA ASN A 70 -9.32 6.62 -12.94
C ASN A 70 -7.96 6.66 -12.22
N ALA A 71 -7.05 7.53 -12.66
CA ALA A 71 -5.77 7.75 -12.00
C ALA A 71 -5.94 8.28 -10.56
N MET A 72 -6.83 9.26 -10.37
CA MET A 72 -7.14 9.78 -9.02
C MET A 72 -7.78 8.71 -8.12
N HIS A 73 -8.66 7.88 -8.66
CA HIS A 73 -9.25 6.76 -7.91
C HIS A 73 -8.18 5.73 -7.49
N ALA A 74 -7.23 5.41 -8.38
CA ALA A 74 -6.10 4.54 -8.04
C ALA A 74 -5.24 5.16 -6.92
N ALA A 75 -4.88 6.44 -7.03
CA ALA A 75 -4.14 7.16 -5.99
C ALA A 75 -4.87 7.18 -4.64
N ASN A 76 -6.19 7.41 -4.64
CA ASN A 76 -7.01 7.34 -3.43
C ASN A 76 -7.02 5.92 -2.81
N GLY A 77 -7.02 4.87 -3.65
CA GLY A 77 -6.87 3.50 -3.18
C GLY A 77 -5.55 3.25 -2.44
N ILE A 78 -4.44 3.77 -2.96
CA ILE A 78 -3.12 3.70 -2.30
C ILE A 78 -3.14 4.46 -0.98
N GLN A 79 -3.72 5.66 -0.95
CA GLN A 79 -3.82 6.46 0.27
C GLN A 79 -4.60 5.71 1.36
N ILE A 80 -5.77 5.16 1.03
CA ILE A 80 -6.55 4.32 1.96
C ILE A 80 -5.71 3.13 2.44
N GLY A 81 -5.01 2.48 1.51
CA GLY A 81 -4.13 1.35 1.80
C GLY A 81 -3.03 1.71 2.81
N SER A 82 -2.45 2.91 2.65
CA SER A 82 -1.41 3.46 3.52
C SER A 82 -1.96 3.94 4.87
N ASP A 83 -3.13 4.58 4.89
CA ASP A 83 -3.80 5.09 6.09
C ASP A 83 -4.13 3.96 7.07
N GLU A 84 -4.43 2.76 6.58
CA GLU A 84 -4.62 1.56 7.42
C GLU A 84 -3.40 1.24 8.31
N ASN A 85 -2.18 1.62 7.89
CA ASN A 85 -0.98 1.49 8.72
C ASN A 85 -1.00 2.39 9.98
N ALA A 86 -1.94 3.34 10.05
CA ALA A 86 -2.15 4.24 11.18
C ALA A 86 -3.41 3.91 12.01
N TYR A 87 -4.29 3.02 11.55
CA TYR A 87 -5.58 2.78 12.22
C TYR A 87 -5.43 2.27 13.65
N TRP A 88 -4.47 1.39 13.92
CA TRP A 88 -4.23 0.93 15.29
C TRP A 88 -3.80 2.06 16.23
N GLU A 89 -2.99 3.00 15.73
CA GLU A 89 -2.59 4.19 16.50
C GLU A 89 -3.80 5.08 16.85
N ILE A 90 -4.77 5.19 15.93
CA ILE A 90 -6.06 5.87 16.18
C ILE A 90 -6.89 5.09 17.21
N ILE A 91 -6.97 3.77 17.09
CA ILE A 91 -7.67 2.91 18.06
C ILE A 91 -7.07 3.06 19.45
N LEU A 92 -5.74 3.10 19.58
CA LEU A 92 -5.06 3.33 20.88
C LEU A 92 -5.40 4.70 21.49
N LYS A 93 -5.64 5.74 20.67
CA LYS A 93 -6.18 7.01 21.16
C LYS A 93 -7.62 6.84 21.67
N GLY A 94 -8.43 6.06 20.96
CA GLY A 94 -9.77 5.66 21.40
C GLY A 94 -9.75 4.92 22.73
N VAL A 95 -8.83 3.97 22.92
CA VAL A 95 -8.64 3.24 24.20
C VAL A 95 -8.40 4.21 25.36
N LYS A 96 -7.54 5.21 25.18
CA LYS A 96 -7.23 6.21 26.21
C LYS A 96 -8.42 7.11 26.56
N ALA A 97 -9.37 7.26 25.65
CA ALA A 97 -10.56 8.09 25.82
C ALA A 97 -11.76 7.32 26.43
N LEU A 98 -11.68 5.99 26.54
CA LEU A 98 -12.74 5.18 27.12
C LEU A 98 -12.78 5.34 28.65
N ASP A 99 -13.98 5.50 29.19
CA ASP A 99 -14.21 5.42 30.63
C ASP A 99 -14.10 3.95 31.09
N PRO A 100 -13.17 3.59 32.00
CA PRO A 100 -13.03 2.24 32.52
C PRO A 100 -14.32 1.67 33.12
N ALA A 101 -15.23 2.51 33.64
CA ALA A 101 -16.50 2.06 34.21
C ALA A 101 -17.47 1.51 33.16
N THR A 102 -17.31 1.91 31.89
CA THR A 102 -18.15 1.48 30.76
C THR A 102 -17.69 0.17 30.12
N LEU A 103 -16.52 -0.33 30.52
CA LEU A 103 -15.95 -1.56 29.97
C LEU A 103 -16.70 -2.81 30.48
N PRO A 104 -16.83 -3.86 29.65
CA PRO A 104 -17.37 -5.14 30.08
C PRO A 104 -16.61 -5.68 31.29
N LYS A 105 -17.30 -5.88 32.43
CA LYS A 105 -16.71 -6.30 33.71
C LYS A 105 -16.46 -7.81 33.83
N GLY A 106 -16.61 -8.56 32.74
CA GLY A 106 -16.46 -10.02 32.70
C GLY A 106 -15.13 -10.46 32.08
N ALA A 107 -14.65 -11.65 32.46
CA ALA A 107 -13.52 -12.29 31.79
C ALA A 107 -13.82 -12.41 30.27
N PRO A 108 -12.84 -12.17 29.39
CA PRO A 108 -13.04 -12.23 27.95
C PRO A 108 -13.61 -13.60 27.56
N LYS A 109 -14.77 -13.60 26.90
CA LYS A 109 -15.37 -14.82 26.36
C LYS A 109 -14.55 -15.29 25.15
N GLY A 110 -14.05 -16.53 25.21
CA GLY A 110 -13.30 -17.17 24.13
C GLY A 110 -11.80 -17.30 24.41
N PRO A 111 -11.03 -17.87 23.46
CA PRO A 111 -9.59 -18.03 23.59
C PRO A 111 -8.90 -16.68 23.82
N LEU A 112 -7.83 -16.68 24.63
CA LEU A 112 -6.99 -15.50 24.84
C LEU A 112 -6.41 -15.04 23.50
N ASP A 113 -6.99 -13.99 22.92
CA ASP A 113 -6.60 -13.44 21.61
C ASP A 113 -5.52 -12.36 21.72
N GLY A 114 -5.09 -12.01 22.94
CA GLY A 114 -4.04 -11.03 23.20
C GLY A 114 -4.50 -9.57 23.16
N PHE A 115 -5.80 -9.33 23.28
CA PHE A 115 -6.40 -7.99 23.28
C PHE A 115 -7.23 -7.75 24.54
N SER A 116 -7.08 -6.57 25.14
CA SER A 116 -7.86 -6.09 26.27
C SER A 116 -9.31 -5.77 25.87
N ALA A 117 -10.19 -5.71 26.87
CA ALA A 117 -11.59 -5.30 26.66
C ALA A 117 -11.70 -3.89 26.07
N ALA A 118 -10.84 -2.96 26.51
CA ALA A 118 -10.79 -1.59 25.99
C ALA A 118 -10.37 -1.55 24.52
N GLU A 119 -9.36 -2.32 24.11
CA GLU A 119 -8.94 -2.43 22.71
C GLU A 119 -10.07 -3.01 21.83
N LYS A 120 -10.81 -4.01 22.32
CA LYS A 120 -11.95 -4.59 21.60
C LYS A 120 -13.06 -3.55 21.39
N VAL A 121 -13.46 -2.85 22.44
CA VAL A 121 -14.49 -1.80 22.38
C VAL A 121 -14.07 -0.64 21.48
N ALA A 122 -12.84 -0.14 21.64
CA ALA A 122 -12.32 0.95 20.81
C ALA A 122 -12.25 0.57 19.32
N THR A 123 -11.85 -0.68 19.02
CA THR A 123 -11.83 -1.20 17.65
C THR A 123 -13.23 -1.24 17.06
N GLU A 124 -14.22 -1.77 17.79
CA GLU A 124 -15.61 -1.83 17.33
C GLU A 124 -16.16 -0.42 17.05
N ASN A 125 -15.92 0.53 17.95
CA ASN A 125 -16.34 1.92 17.78
C ASN A 125 -15.70 2.55 16.54
N PHE A 126 -14.39 2.39 16.36
CA PHE A 126 -13.68 2.85 15.16
C PHE A 126 -14.29 2.23 13.90
N MET A 127 -14.53 0.92 13.88
CA MET A 127 -15.12 0.22 12.74
C MET A 127 -16.51 0.76 12.38
N LYS A 128 -17.38 0.99 13.38
CA LYS A 128 -18.70 1.60 13.16
C LYS A 128 -18.58 2.99 12.54
N SER A 129 -17.72 3.85 13.11
CA SER A 129 -17.54 5.22 12.65
C SER A 129 -16.94 5.31 11.25
N ALA A 130 -16.02 4.41 10.91
CA ALA A 130 -15.37 4.34 9.61
C ALA A 130 -16.13 3.49 8.57
N GLY A 131 -17.31 2.96 8.92
CA GLY A 131 -18.19 2.23 7.99
C GLY A 131 -17.76 0.80 7.68
N PHE A 132 -16.90 0.19 8.51
CA PHE A 132 -16.52 -1.22 8.38
C PHE A 132 -17.62 -2.14 8.93
N GLY A 133 -17.74 -3.34 8.35
CA GLY A 133 -18.63 -4.38 8.89
C GLY A 133 -18.17 -4.86 10.27
N THR A 134 -19.08 -4.98 11.24
CA THR A 134 -18.75 -5.27 12.65
C THR A 134 -19.06 -6.71 13.07
N SER A 135 -19.08 -7.67 12.15
CA SER A 135 -19.25 -9.08 12.53
C SER A 135 -18.10 -9.54 13.44
N PRO A 136 -18.33 -10.44 14.42
CA PRO A 136 -17.29 -10.83 15.38
C PRO A 136 -15.99 -11.32 14.75
N GLU A 137 -16.09 -12.12 13.67
CA GLU A 137 -14.91 -12.60 12.95
C GLU A 137 -14.21 -11.47 12.19
N ASN A 138 -14.95 -10.56 11.56
CA ASN A 138 -14.33 -9.42 10.87
C ASN A 138 -13.61 -8.49 11.87
N GLN A 139 -14.24 -8.20 13.01
CA GLN A 139 -13.59 -7.40 14.07
C GLN A 139 -12.28 -8.04 14.54
N ARG A 140 -12.27 -9.37 14.74
CA ARG A 140 -11.07 -10.11 15.14
C ARG A 140 -9.97 -10.02 14.08
N GLN A 141 -10.30 -10.22 12.81
CA GLN A 141 -9.33 -10.16 11.71
C GLN A 141 -8.77 -8.75 11.50
N CYS A 142 -9.63 -7.72 11.47
CA CYS A 142 -9.21 -6.33 11.32
C CYS A 142 -8.31 -5.91 12.49
N ARG A 143 -8.71 -6.23 13.73
CA ARG A 143 -7.91 -5.93 14.93
C ARG A 143 -6.52 -6.57 14.87
N GLY A 144 -6.45 -7.85 14.50
CA GLY A 144 -5.18 -8.57 14.34
C GLY A 144 -4.29 -7.92 13.28
N LEU A 145 -4.86 -7.67 12.09
CA LEU A 145 -4.14 -7.08 10.97
C LEU A 145 -3.63 -5.67 11.29
N TRP A 146 -4.49 -4.77 11.78
CA TRP A 146 -4.10 -3.38 12.05
C TRP A 146 -3.04 -3.27 13.15
N LYS A 147 -3.10 -4.11 14.20
CA LYS A 147 -2.04 -4.17 15.20
C LYS A 147 -0.71 -4.63 14.59
N THR A 148 -0.73 -5.69 13.78
CA THR A 148 0.46 -6.17 13.07
C THR A 148 1.06 -5.09 12.16
N LEU A 149 0.23 -4.41 11.35
CA LEU A 149 0.69 -3.31 10.49
C LEU A 149 1.32 -2.17 11.29
N PHE A 150 0.75 -1.85 12.45
CA PHE A 150 1.33 -0.86 13.35
C PHE A 150 2.69 -1.28 13.91
N ASP A 151 2.84 -2.54 14.34
CA ASP A 151 4.11 -3.04 14.87
C ASP A 151 5.20 -3.04 13.76
N ILE A 152 4.84 -3.45 12.55
CA ILE A 152 5.70 -3.41 11.36
C ILE A 152 6.14 -1.97 11.04
N ARG A 153 5.19 -1.03 11.02
CA ARG A 153 5.49 0.39 10.78
C ARG A 153 6.40 0.97 11.88
N LYS A 154 6.16 0.65 13.15
CA LYS A 154 7.02 1.10 14.26
C LYS A 154 8.43 0.50 14.17
N ALA A 155 8.60 -0.64 13.51
CA ALA A 155 9.89 -1.23 13.19
C ALA A 155 10.60 -0.57 11.97
N GLY A 156 10.01 0.46 11.37
CA GLY A 156 10.61 1.23 10.28
C GLY A 156 10.40 0.65 8.88
N VAL A 157 9.43 -0.27 8.72
CA VAL A 157 9.03 -0.78 7.41
C VAL A 157 8.02 0.18 6.79
N GLU A 158 8.29 0.65 5.57
CA GLU A 158 7.46 1.63 4.87
C GLU A 158 7.07 1.14 3.46
N MET A 159 8.03 0.72 2.66
CA MET A 159 7.84 0.43 1.23
C MET A 159 6.96 -0.79 1.01
N ILE A 160 7.25 -1.91 1.67
CA ILE A 160 6.44 -3.14 1.54
C ILE A 160 5.00 -2.91 2.02
N THR A 161 4.82 -2.12 3.08
CA THR A 161 3.48 -1.81 3.61
C THR A 161 2.70 -0.81 2.74
N CYS A 162 3.39 0.04 1.99
CA CYS A 162 2.77 0.96 1.03
C CYS A 162 2.14 0.20 -0.14
N TYR A 163 2.83 -0.86 -0.62
CA TYR A 163 2.40 -1.71 -1.74
C TYR A 163 1.81 -3.04 -1.27
N ARG A 164 1.22 -3.06 -0.06
CA ARG A 164 0.66 -4.29 0.50
C ARG A 164 -0.50 -4.82 -0.35
N THR A 165 -0.51 -6.12 -0.54
CA THR A 165 -1.52 -6.84 -1.33
C THR A 165 -2.43 -7.69 -0.43
N ALA A 166 -3.45 -8.31 -1.02
CA ALA A 166 -4.27 -9.29 -0.30
C ALA A 166 -3.42 -10.48 0.18
N GLU A 167 -2.42 -10.87 -0.60
CA GLU A 167 -1.44 -11.91 -0.29
C GLU A 167 -0.60 -11.54 0.92
N PHE A 168 -0.12 -10.28 1.01
CA PHE A 168 0.58 -9.78 2.19
C PHE A 168 -0.31 -9.83 3.44
N ASN A 169 -1.56 -9.36 3.32
CA ASN A 169 -2.51 -9.39 4.42
C ASN A 169 -2.80 -10.83 4.87
N GLN A 170 -2.95 -11.76 3.93
CA GLN A 170 -3.18 -13.17 4.21
C GLN A 170 -1.96 -13.82 4.86
N TYR A 171 -0.75 -13.50 4.40
CA TYR A 171 0.50 -13.94 5.02
C TYR A 171 0.57 -13.49 6.48
N CYS A 172 0.29 -12.22 6.76
CA CYS A 172 0.26 -11.70 8.12
C CYS A 172 -0.79 -12.40 9.01
N LYS A 173 -1.96 -12.74 8.45
CA LYS A 173 -3.02 -13.46 9.16
C LYS A 173 -2.69 -14.93 9.44
N MET A 174 -2.00 -15.59 8.51
CA MET A 174 -1.67 -17.02 8.59
C MET A 174 -0.33 -17.30 9.27
N TYR A 175 0.49 -16.28 9.52
CA TYR A 175 1.82 -16.46 10.08
C TYR A 175 1.79 -17.24 11.39
N SER A 176 2.51 -18.36 11.40
CA SER A 176 2.51 -19.27 12.53
C SER A 176 3.21 -18.65 13.74
N ARG A 177 2.53 -18.61 14.88
CA ARG A 177 3.12 -18.23 16.18
C ARG A 177 4.19 -19.22 16.67
N ARG A 178 4.44 -20.32 15.96
CA ARG A 178 5.47 -21.32 16.28
C ARG A 178 6.78 -21.11 15.53
N SER A 179 6.90 -20.07 14.71
CA SER A 179 8.19 -19.71 14.10
C SER A 179 9.13 -19.15 15.16
N ASP A 180 10.40 -19.53 15.10
CA ASP A 180 11.46 -18.98 15.95
C ASP A 180 11.74 -17.50 15.67
N ILE A 181 11.30 -17.00 14.50
CA ILE A 181 11.45 -15.62 14.05
C ILE A 181 10.09 -14.94 14.09
N SER A 182 10.02 -13.73 14.64
CA SER A 182 8.77 -12.98 14.66
C SER A 182 8.35 -12.55 13.24
N LEU A 183 7.04 -12.37 13.02
CA LEU A 183 6.51 -11.84 11.77
C LEU A 183 7.12 -10.47 11.44
N VAL A 184 7.28 -9.62 12.45
CA VAL A 184 7.86 -8.28 12.30
C VAL A 184 9.31 -8.37 11.84
N ASP A 185 10.13 -9.20 12.48
CA ASP A 185 11.54 -9.39 12.10
C ASP A 185 11.69 -9.93 10.68
N THR A 186 10.80 -10.83 10.28
CA THR A 186 10.72 -11.35 8.92
C THR A 186 10.46 -10.22 7.92
N ILE A 187 9.43 -9.41 8.15
CA ILE A 187 9.05 -8.34 7.23
C ILE A 187 10.12 -7.24 7.21
N VAL A 188 10.75 -6.94 8.35
CA VAL A 188 11.92 -6.05 8.41
C VAL A 188 13.08 -6.58 7.55
N SER A 189 13.31 -7.89 7.56
CA SER A 189 14.34 -8.50 6.70
C SER A 189 14.01 -8.33 5.21
N TRP A 190 12.73 -8.43 4.85
CA TRP A 190 12.28 -8.20 3.48
C TRP A 190 12.42 -6.73 3.08
N GLU A 191 12.05 -5.79 3.95
CA GLU A 191 12.17 -4.35 3.68
C GLU A 191 13.61 -3.96 3.37
N LYS A 192 14.58 -4.52 4.10
CA LYS A 192 16.01 -4.29 3.85
C LYS A 192 16.45 -4.73 2.44
N VAL A 193 15.84 -5.78 1.91
CA VAL A 193 16.20 -6.35 0.60
C VAL A 193 15.40 -5.69 -0.52
N TYR A 194 14.08 -5.62 -0.37
CA TYR A 194 13.15 -5.19 -1.41
C TYR A 194 12.80 -3.71 -1.35
N GLY A 195 12.86 -3.05 -0.20
CA GLY A 195 12.55 -1.62 -0.07
C GLY A 195 13.34 -0.74 -1.05
N PRO A 196 14.69 -0.88 -1.15
CA PRO A 196 15.47 -0.17 -2.16
C PRO A 196 15.08 -0.51 -3.61
N GLN A 197 14.66 -1.76 -3.87
CA GLN A 197 14.25 -2.21 -5.21
C GLN A 197 12.89 -1.62 -5.60
N ILE A 198 11.95 -1.59 -4.65
CA ILE A 198 10.64 -0.93 -4.79
C ILE A 198 10.87 0.55 -5.10
N ALA A 199 11.64 1.28 -4.29
CA ALA A 199 11.92 2.70 -4.52
C ALA A 199 12.56 2.97 -5.89
N GLN A 200 13.48 2.11 -6.34
CA GLN A 200 14.03 2.20 -7.69
C GLN A 200 12.98 1.96 -8.77
N LEU A 201 12.08 1.00 -8.56
CA LEU A 201 11.02 0.65 -9.48
C LEU A 201 9.98 1.78 -9.60
N GLU A 202 9.60 2.41 -8.48
CA GLU A 202 8.75 3.61 -8.48
C GLU A 202 9.36 4.71 -9.36
N GLY A 203 10.64 5.03 -9.13
CA GLY A 203 11.35 6.02 -9.94
C GLY A 203 11.37 5.66 -11.43
N ARG A 204 11.61 4.39 -11.77
CA ARG A 204 11.62 3.92 -13.17
C ARG A 204 10.27 4.06 -13.85
N VAL A 205 9.19 3.69 -13.16
CA VAL A 205 7.84 3.79 -13.73
C VAL A 205 7.46 5.25 -13.92
N LEU A 206 7.82 6.13 -12.98
CA LEU A 206 7.57 7.57 -13.10
C LEU A 206 8.31 8.18 -14.29
N GLU A 207 9.59 7.88 -14.49
CA GLU A 207 10.36 8.40 -15.64
C GLU A 207 9.84 7.83 -16.96
N HIS A 208 9.47 6.54 -16.99
CA HIS A 208 8.84 5.93 -18.16
C HIS A 208 7.51 6.62 -18.51
N CYS A 209 6.68 6.94 -17.52
CA CYS A 209 5.44 7.68 -17.74
C CYS A 209 5.67 9.13 -18.22
N LYS A 210 6.85 9.72 -17.96
CA LYS A 210 7.25 11.03 -18.51
C LYS A 210 7.84 10.95 -19.92
N GLY A 211 7.92 9.76 -20.51
CA GLY A 211 8.43 9.55 -21.87
C GLY A 211 9.87 9.04 -21.94
N ASP A 212 10.50 8.66 -20.83
CA ASP A 212 11.79 7.95 -20.86
C ASP A 212 11.60 6.47 -21.22
N TYR A 213 11.31 6.24 -22.50
CA TYR A 213 11.21 4.89 -23.07
C TYR A 213 12.59 4.28 -23.36
N SER A 214 13.65 5.10 -23.43
CA SER A 214 15.00 4.63 -23.72
C SER A 214 15.72 4.03 -22.51
N GLY A 215 15.17 4.24 -21.31
CA GLY A 215 15.72 3.73 -20.06
C GLY A 215 16.93 4.53 -19.61
N LYS A 216 17.13 5.73 -20.13
CA LYS A 216 18.31 6.57 -19.87
C LYS A 216 18.38 6.95 -18.39
N SER A 217 17.25 7.22 -17.74
CA SER A 217 17.15 7.44 -16.29
C SER A 217 17.67 6.26 -15.46
N ARG A 218 17.62 5.03 -15.98
CA ARG A 218 18.10 3.81 -15.29
C ARG A 218 19.62 3.80 -15.17
N LEU A 219 20.27 4.24 -16.24
CA LEU A 219 21.74 4.29 -16.33
C LEU A 219 22.31 5.42 -15.45
N MET A 220 21.52 6.48 -15.24
CA MET A 220 21.86 7.60 -14.35
C MET A 220 21.70 7.29 -12.85
N GLN A 221 21.17 6.12 -12.48
CA GLN A 221 21.11 5.72 -11.07
C GLN A 221 22.53 5.53 -10.52
N LYS A 222 22.86 6.18 -9.40
CA LYS A 222 24.23 6.26 -8.85
C LYS A 222 24.96 4.89 -8.82
N HIS A 223 24.31 3.87 -8.27
CA HIS A 223 24.89 2.51 -8.19
C HIS A 223 25.08 1.80 -9.55
N VAL A 224 24.33 2.21 -10.59
CA VAL A 224 24.46 1.70 -11.96
C VAL A 224 25.57 2.45 -12.69
N ALA A 225 25.57 3.79 -12.61
CA ALA A 225 26.60 4.65 -13.18
C ALA A 225 28.00 4.32 -12.63
N GLU A 226 28.12 4.13 -11.32
CA GLU A 226 29.38 3.73 -10.64
C GLU A 226 29.91 2.38 -11.14
N ARG A 227 29.02 1.47 -11.56
CA ARG A 227 29.39 0.15 -12.09
C ARG A 227 29.68 0.15 -13.59
N LEU A 228 29.03 1.03 -14.34
CA LEU A 228 29.17 1.09 -15.79
C LEU A 228 30.60 1.47 -16.18
N GLN A 229 31.28 2.37 -15.45
CA GLN A 229 32.64 2.86 -15.77
C GLN A 229 32.86 3.26 -17.25
N VAL A 230 31.79 3.50 -18.01
CA VAL A 230 31.80 3.98 -19.40
C VAL A 230 31.09 5.31 -19.49
N ALA A 231 31.58 6.18 -20.39
CA ALA A 231 31.00 7.48 -20.65
C ALA A 231 29.53 7.37 -21.11
N GLU A 232 28.71 8.34 -20.71
CA GLU A 232 27.28 8.40 -21.05
C GLU A 232 27.02 8.29 -22.55
N SER A 233 27.89 8.88 -23.38
CA SER A 233 27.83 8.82 -24.85
C SER A 233 28.02 7.42 -25.45
N SER A 234 28.49 6.46 -24.65
CA SER A 234 28.76 5.08 -25.06
C SER A 234 27.71 4.10 -24.51
N TRP A 235 26.71 4.60 -23.79
CA TRP A 235 25.68 3.76 -23.21
C TRP A 235 24.72 3.27 -24.28
N ASN A 236 24.33 1.99 -24.18
CA ASN A 236 23.32 1.41 -25.03
C ASN A 236 21.93 1.71 -24.46
N ASP A 237 21.40 2.88 -24.79
CA ASP A 237 19.99 3.20 -24.59
C ASP A 237 19.18 2.85 -25.84
N ALA A 238 17.85 2.81 -25.74
CA ALA A 238 17.01 2.42 -26.89
C ALA A 238 17.07 3.42 -28.07
N SER A 239 17.82 4.52 -27.95
CA SER A 239 18.12 5.45 -29.06
C SER A 239 19.36 5.06 -29.86
N ASN A 240 20.16 4.08 -29.42
CA ASN A 240 21.28 3.63 -30.22
C ASN A 240 20.81 2.80 -31.43
N VAL A 241 21.40 3.13 -32.57
CA VAL A 241 21.13 2.59 -33.91
C VAL A 241 21.69 1.17 -34.08
N TRP A 242 21.35 0.24 -33.18
CA TRP A 242 21.71 -1.18 -33.32
C TRP A 242 20.63 -2.00 -34.05
N TYR A 243 19.62 -1.33 -34.61
CA TYR A 243 18.70 -1.89 -35.60
C TYR A 243 18.83 -1.11 -36.91
N GLY A 244 19.88 -1.44 -37.67
CA GLY A 244 20.04 -1.12 -39.09
C GLY A 244 20.03 -2.40 -39.90
#